data_AF-D2UBK1-F1
#
_entry.id   AF-D2UBK1-F1
#
_cell.length_a   1.000
_cell.length_b   1.000
_cell.length_c   1.000
_cell.angle_alpha   90.00
_cell.angle_beta   90.00
_cell.angle_gamma   90.00
#
_symmetry.space_group_name_H-M   'P 1'
#
loop_
_entity.id
_entity.type
_entity.pdbx_description
1 polymer ?
#
loop_
_entity_poly.entity_id
_entity_poly.type
_entity_poly.pdbx_seq_one_letter_code
_entity_poly.pdbx_strand_id
1 'polypeptide(L)'
;MIDIVLLAVILVSALLGALRGFVGIVVGTLSWLLAGWASFRFGGDVGRWLADSPHPSMSYYLGGYALTFVTVMAVVGITGMVIRTVVRSTMLSGTDRALGFGLGALRGGFFAAVLILLMSFTPLTREPQWRQSILLPVLSPGVSWMRAQLPDWRMPQLNMSQLPQLNMSKMDLGNMPAAGDNATVPPALQASAMQDMMSKALGRSGARSAPAGSDSSRLMPANIDPAQARPAVRDPAWVQSNGQARPPSQ
;
A
#
# COMPACT_ATOMS: atom_id res chain seq x y z
N MET A 1 3.25 -10.79 29.28
CA MET A 1 2.10 -9.94 28.87
C MET A 1 1.49 -10.44 27.57
N ILE A 2 2.29 -10.76 26.55
CA ILE A 2 1.77 -11.24 25.26
C ILE A 2 0.99 -12.56 25.36
N ASP A 3 1.37 -13.46 26.28
CA ASP A 3 0.62 -14.69 26.55
C ASP A 3 -0.83 -14.41 26.98
N ILE A 4 -1.08 -13.35 27.77
CA ILE A 4 -2.44 -13.00 28.21
C ILE A 4 -3.28 -12.53 27.02
N VAL A 5 -2.68 -11.78 26.09
CA VAL A 5 -3.36 -11.33 24.86
C VAL A 5 -3.67 -12.52 23.96
N LEU A 6 -2.70 -13.42 23.75
CA LEU A 6 -2.88 -14.63 22.95
C LEU A 6 -3.95 -15.55 23.55
N LEU A 7 -3.89 -15.76 24.87
CA LEU A 7 -4.88 -16.53 25.60
C LEU A 7 -6.26 -15.88 25.49
N ALA A 8 -6.37 -14.56 25.64
CA ALA A 8 -7.63 -13.85 25.50
C ALA A 8 -8.22 -14.02 24.09
N VAL A 9 -7.42 -13.91 23.02
CA VAL A 9 -7.89 -14.11 21.64
C VAL A 9 -8.39 -15.54 21.43
N ILE A 10 -7.63 -16.54 21.90
CA ILE A 10 -8.01 -17.95 21.79
C ILE A 10 -9.28 -18.22 22.59
N LEU A 11 -9.35 -17.73 23.83
CA LEU A 11 -10.47 -17.94 24.73
C LEU A 11 -11.75 -17.26 24.20
N VAL A 12 -11.65 -16.02 23.74
CA VAL A 12 -12.77 -15.30 23.11
C VAL A 12 -13.22 -16.04 21.85
N SER A 13 -12.29 -16.52 21.02
CA SER A 13 -12.65 -17.28 19.81
C SER A 13 -13.30 -18.62 20.13
N ALA A 14 -12.80 -19.34 21.14
CA ALA A 14 -13.34 -20.60 21.61
C ALA A 14 -14.72 -20.41 22.25
N LEU A 15 -14.90 -19.35 23.04
CA LEU A 15 -16.18 -18.99 23.64
C LEU A 15 -17.19 -18.56 22.57
N LEU A 16 -16.79 -17.72 21.62
CA LEU A 16 -17.61 -17.38 20.46
C LEU A 16 -17.97 -18.62 19.64
N GLY A 17 -17.05 -19.59 19.53
CA GLY A 17 -17.29 -20.87 18.88
C GLY A 17 -18.30 -21.74 19.63
N ALA A 18 -18.22 -21.78 20.96
CA ALA A 18 -19.20 -22.45 21.81
C ALA A 18 -20.59 -21.79 21.74
N LEU A 19 -20.64 -20.45 21.69
CA LEU A 19 -21.87 -19.67 21.57
C LEU A 19 -22.50 -19.78 20.17
N ARG A 20 -21.67 -19.84 19.10
CA ARG A 20 -22.14 -20.06 17.72
C ARG A 20 -22.42 -21.54 17.40
N GLY A 21 -21.87 -22.49 18.15
CA GLY A 21 -21.96 -23.91 17.83
C GLY A 21 -21.20 -24.28 16.55
N PHE A 22 -20.89 -25.55 16.40
CA PHE A 22 -20.15 -26.10 15.26
C PHE A 22 -20.82 -25.75 13.93
N VAL A 23 -22.14 -26.00 13.82
CA VAL A 23 -22.91 -25.72 12.60
C VAL A 23 -22.83 -24.24 12.23
N GLY A 24 -22.89 -23.34 13.21
CA GLY A 24 -22.81 -21.90 12.95
C GLY A 24 -21.44 -21.47 12.41
N ILE A 25 -20.36 -22.08 12.89
CA ILE A 25 -19.00 -21.82 12.40
C ILE A 25 -18.82 -22.38 10.99
N VAL A 26 -19.25 -23.62 10.76
CA VAL A 26 -19.12 -24.29 9.47
C VAL A 26 -19.92 -23.58 8.38
N VAL A 27 -21.18 -23.24 8.66
CA VAL A 27 -22.02 -22.44 7.76
C VAL A 27 -21.38 -21.10 7.46
N GLY A 28 -20.86 -20.39 8.47
CA GLY A 28 -20.24 -19.08 8.28
C GLY A 28 -18.93 -19.14 7.47
N THR A 29 -18.13 -20.18 7.69
CA THR A 29 -16.91 -20.41 6.91
C THR A 29 -17.26 -20.79 5.47
N LEU A 30 -18.23 -21.69 5.28
CA LEU A 30 -18.71 -22.10 3.96
C LEU A 30 -19.36 -20.94 3.22
N SER A 31 -20.17 -20.12 3.88
CA SER A 31 -20.82 -18.98 3.23
C SER A 31 -19.81 -17.99 2.69
N TRP A 32 -18.75 -17.71 3.45
CA TRP A 32 -17.69 -16.82 2.99
C TRP A 32 -16.85 -17.43 1.86
N LEU A 33 -16.49 -18.72 1.96
CA LEU A 33 -15.76 -19.43 0.89
C LEU A 33 -16.57 -19.51 -0.41
N LEU A 34 -17.83 -19.93 -0.32
CA LEU A 34 -18.74 -20.03 -1.45
C LEU A 34 -19.03 -18.66 -2.06
N ALA A 35 -19.23 -17.63 -1.23
CA ALA A 35 -19.41 -16.27 -1.71
C ALA A 35 -18.17 -15.74 -2.43
N GLY A 36 -16.98 -15.97 -1.89
CA GLY A 36 -15.72 -15.61 -2.54
C GLY A 36 -15.54 -16.32 -3.88
N TRP A 37 -15.70 -17.65 -3.90
CA TRP A 37 -15.60 -18.45 -5.12
C TRP A 37 -16.61 -18.03 -6.19
N ALA A 38 -17.88 -17.88 -5.81
CA ALA A 38 -18.93 -17.45 -6.71
C ALA A 38 -18.71 -16.01 -7.20
N SER A 39 -18.24 -15.11 -6.33
CA SER A 39 -17.85 -13.75 -6.72
C SER A 39 -16.74 -13.80 -7.77
N PHE A 40 -15.66 -14.56 -7.57
CA PHE A 40 -14.61 -14.70 -8.59
C PHE A 40 -15.12 -15.31 -9.91
N ARG A 41 -16.05 -16.28 -9.84
CA ARG A 41 -16.54 -16.98 -11.02
C ARG A 41 -17.56 -16.19 -11.83
N PHE A 42 -18.50 -15.50 -11.15
CA PHE A 42 -19.68 -14.88 -11.74
C PHE A 42 -19.71 -13.35 -11.59
N GLY A 43 -18.90 -12.77 -10.71
CA GLY A 43 -18.90 -11.33 -10.44
C GLY A 43 -18.57 -10.48 -11.67
N GLY A 44 -17.75 -10.99 -12.58
CA GLY A 44 -17.49 -10.36 -13.87
C GLY A 44 -18.70 -10.35 -14.81
N ASP A 45 -19.49 -11.43 -14.83
CA ASP A 45 -20.72 -11.51 -15.63
C ASP A 45 -21.79 -10.55 -15.08
N VAL A 46 -21.97 -10.55 -13.76
CA VAL A 46 -22.88 -9.65 -13.06
C VAL A 46 -22.47 -8.18 -13.25
N GLY A 47 -21.16 -7.89 -13.23
CA GLY A 47 -20.64 -6.55 -13.49
C GLY A 47 -20.92 -6.06 -14.91
N ARG A 48 -20.90 -6.96 -15.90
CA ARG A 48 -21.31 -6.65 -17.28
C ARG A 48 -22.81 -6.42 -17.41
N TRP A 49 -23.63 -7.20 -16.72
CA TRP A 49 -25.09 -6.99 -16.69
C TRP A 49 -25.45 -5.66 -16.03
N LEU A 50 -24.66 -5.23 -15.05
CA LEU A 50 -24.85 -3.95 -14.36
C LEU A 50 -24.41 -2.74 -15.20
N ALA A 51 -23.53 -2.97 -16.17
CA ALA A 51 -23.03 -1.94 -17.07
C ALA A 51 -23.89 -1.91 -18.34
N ASP A 52 -24.76 -0.89 -18.42
CA ASP A 52 -25.66 -0.65 -19.57
C ASP A 52 -24.90 -0.11 -20.80
N SER A 53 -23.60 -0.38 -20.91
CA SER A 53 -22.71 0.20 -21.92
C SER A 53 -21.63 -0.80 -22.35
N PRO A 54 -21.21 -0.75 -23.63
CA PRO A 54 -20.23 -1.69 -24.19
C PRO A 54 -18.82 -1.57 -23.61
N HIS A 55 -18.52 -0.48 -22.88
CA HIS A 55 -17.28 -0.29 -22.14
C HIS A 55 -17.56 -0.06 -20.64
N PRO A 56 -17.75 -1.14 -19.86
CA PRO A 56 -17.96 -1.04 -18.41
C PRO A 56 -16.75 -0.42 -17.72
N SER A 57 -16.97 0.61 -16.90
CA SER A 57 -15.94 1.13 -16.01
C SER A 57 -15.62 0.13 -14.89
N MET A 58 -14.42 0.24 -14.31
CA MET A 58 -13.94 -0.64 -13.23
C MET A 58 -14.91 -0.70 -12.02
N SER A 59 -15.68 0.36 -11.78
CA SER A 59 -16.67 0.42 -10.71
C SER A 59 -17.82 -0.56 -10.90
N TYR A 60 -18.27 -0.83 -12.14
CA TYR A 60 -19.35 -1.80 -12.39
C TYR A 60 -18.89 -3.23 -12.15
N TYR A 61 -17.65 -3.56 -12.52
CA TYR A 61 -17.04 -4.84 -12.16
C TYR A 61 -16.96 -5.01 -10.66
N LEU A 62 -16.41 -4.02 -9.95
CA LEU A 62 -16.31 -4.07 -8.48
C LEU A 62 -17.70 -4.20 -7.83
N GLY A 63 -18.69 -3.49 -8.36
CA GLY A 63 -20.10 -3.61 -7.98
C GLY A 63 -20.66 -5.01 -8.22
N GLY A 64 -20.39 -5.62 -9.37
CA GLY A 64 -20.82 -6.98 -9.70
C GLY A 64 -20.20 -8.04 -8.80
N TYR A 65 -18.90 -7.93 -8.50
CA TYR A 65 -18.21 -8.78 -7.54
C TYR A 65 -18.81 -8.64 -6.13
N ALA A 66 -18.99 -7.41 -5.65
CA ALA A 66 -19.57 -7.13 -4.34
C ALA A 66 -21.01 -7.63 -4.23
N LEU A 67 -21.84 -7.38 -5.25
CA LEU A 67 -23.23 -7.82 -5.30
C LEU A 67 -23.33 -9.35 -5.27
N THR A 68 -22.57 -10.03 -6.13
CA THR A 68 -22.53 -11.50 -6.18
C THR A 68 -22.10 -12.07 -4.83
N PHE A 69 -21.08 -11.49 -4.22
CA PHE A 69 -20.60 -11.91 -2.90
C PHE A 69 -21.68 -11.77 -1.83
N VAL A 70 -22.33 -10.60 -1.73
CA VAL A 70 -23.39 -10.35 -0.74
C VAL A 70 -24.59 -11.27 -0.97
N THR A 71 -25.03 -11.44 -2.21
CA THR A 71 -26.17 -12.31 -2.55
C THR A 71 -25.89 -13.76 -2.16
N VAL A 72 -24.74 -14.32 -2.54
CA VAL A 72 -24.39 -15.70 -2.18
C VAL A 72 -24.21 -15.85 -0.66
N MET A 73 -23.56 -14.88 -0.02
CA MET A 73 -23.38 -14.91 1.43
C MET A 73 -24.73 -14.88 2.17
N ALA A 74 -25.69 -14.09 1.68
CA ALA A 74 -27.05 -14.05 2.21
C ALA A 74 -27.78 -15.38 2.01
N VAL A 75 -27.77 -15.95 0.80
CA VAL A 75 -28.44 -17.23 0.49
C VAL A 75 -27.88 -18.37 1.34
N VAL A 76 -26.56 -18.52 1.40
CA VAL A 76 -25.93 -19.59 2.21
C VAL A 76 -26.15 -19.34 3.71
N GLY A 77 -26.10 -18.08 4.15
CA GLY A 77 -26.36 -17.70 5.54
C GLY A 77 -27.79 -18.03 5.99
N ILE A 78 -28.78 -17.72 5.15
CA ILE A 78 -30.19 -18.05 5.39
C ILE A 78 -30.38 -19.57 5.43
N THR A 79 -29.82 -20.29 4.44
CA THR A 79 -29.88 -21.75 4.38
C THR A 79 -29.31 -22.37 5.66
N GLY A 80 -28.16 -21.88 6.11
CA GLY A 80 -27.54 -22.36 7.33
C GLY A 80 -28.30 -21.99 8.60
N MET A 81 -29.08 -20.91 8.61
CA MET A 81 -29.99 -20.58 9.71
C MET A 81 -31.08 -21.65 9.85
N VAL A 82 -31.66 -22.11 8.73
CA VAL A 82 -32.63 -23.21 8.71
C VAL A 82 -32.02 -24.50 9.24
N ILE A 83 -30.85 -24.89 8.73
CA ILE A 83 -30.11 -26.08 9.20
C ILE A 83 -29.88 -26.01 10.71
N ARG A 84 -29.48 -24.84 11.22
CA ARG A 84 -29.21 -24.63 12.65
C ARG A 84 -30.46 -24.74 13.51
N THR A 85 -31.63 -24.46 12.98
CA THR A 85 -32.91 -24.67 13.67
C THR A 85 -33.25 -26.16 13.77
N VAL A 86 -33.02 -26.92 12.70
CA VAL A 86 -33.20 -28.39 12.67
C VAL A 86 -32.21 -29.11 13.60
N VAL A 87 -30.95 -28.67 13.64
CA VAL A 87 -29.96 -29.28 14.54
C VAL A 87 -30.30 -28.98 16.00
N ARG A 88 -30.84 -27.78 16.30
CA ARG A 88 -31.26 -27.41 17.66
C ARG A 88 -32.48 -28.18 18.15
N SER A 89 -33.36 -28.63 17.27
CA SER A 89 -34.48 -29.49 17.67
C SER A 89 -34.04 -30.93 17.97
N THR A 90 -32.84 -31.32 17.55
CA THR A 90 -32.24 -32.60 17.92
C THR A 90 -31.55 -32.41 19.28
N MET A 91 -31.81 -33.26 20.29
CA MET A 91 -31.21 -33.20 21.65
C MET A 91 -29.66 -33.25 21.71
N LEU A 92 -28.97 -33.19 20.57
CA LEU A 92 -27.52 -33.19 20.38
C LEU A 92 -26.86 -31.80 20.52
N SER A 93 -27.60 -30.79 21.00
CA SER A 93 -27.14 -29.40 21.17
C SER A 93 -25.85 -29.28 22.03
N GLY A 94 -25.64 -30.19 22.98
CA GLY A 94 -24.41 -30.24 23.78
C GLY A 94 -23.17 -30.57 22.95
N THR A 95 -23.26 -31.57 22.07
CA THR A 95 -22.15 -31.99 21.19
C THR A 95 -21.85 -30.92 20.14
N ASP A 96 -22.87 -30.26 19.57
CA ASP A 96 -22.68 -29.14 18.64
C ASP A 96 -21.89 -27.98 19.26
N ARG A 97 -22.11 -27.69 20.55
CA ARG A 97 -21.37 -26.65 21.29
C ARG A 97 -19.94 -27.08 21.60
N ALA A 98 -19.71 -28.33 21.98
CA ALA A 98 -18.36 -28.86 22.24
C ALA A 98 -17.49 -28.85 20.98
N LEU A 99 -18.05 -29.30 19.85
CA LEU A 99 -17.37 -29.21 18.55
C LEU A 99 -17.17 -27.76 18.10
N GLY A 100 -18.12 -26.87 18.41
CA GLY A 100 -18.00 -25.43 18.18
C GLY A 100 -16.87 -24.78 18.98
N PHE A 101 -16.69 -25.20 20.24
CA PHE A 101 -15.57 -24.76 21.07
C PHE A 101 -14.23 -25.19 20.48
N GLY A 102 -14.10 -26.46 20.07
CA GLY A 102 -12.88 -26.98 19.44
C GLY A 102 -12.52 -26.25 18.14
N LEU A 103 -13.49 -26.06 17.24
CA LEU A 103 -13.29 -25.28 16.01
C LEU A 103 -12.99 -23.80 16.30
N GLY A 104 -13.66 -23.21 17.29
CA GLY A 104 -13.42 -21.84 17.73
C GLY A 104 -12.01 -21.65 18.27
N ALA A 105 -11.51 -22.61 19.06
CA ALA A 105 -10.14 -22.62 19.56
C ALA A 105 -9.13 -22.75 18.42
N LEU A 106 -9.38 -23.64 17.45
CA LEU A 106 -8.53 -23.79 16.26
C LEU A 106 -8.45 -22.48 15.46
N ARG A 107 -9.59 -21.85 15.19
CA ARG A 107 -9.65 -20.57 14.47
C ARG A 107 -9.00 -19.43 15.27
N GLY A 108 -9.21 -19.42 16.59
CA GLY A 108 -8.54 -18.49 17.51
C GLY A 108 -7.03 -18.65 17.48
N GLY A 109 -6.54 -19.90 17.47
CA GLY A 109 -5.13 -20.24 17.30
C GLY A 109 -4.59 -19.77 15.95
N PHE A 110 -5.34 -19.94 14.86
CA PHE A 110 -4.97 -19.41 13.55
C PHE A 110 -4.84 -17.88 13.56
N PHE A 111 -5.82 -17.15 14.10
CA PHE A 111 -5.72 -15.68 14.22
C PHE A 111 -4.60 -15.24 15.16
N ALA A 112 -4.36 -15.99 16.25
CA ALA A 112 -3.24 -15.75 17.14
C ALA A 112 -1.89 -15.93 16.41
N ALA A 113 -1.76 -16.96 15.58
CA ALA A 113 -0.57 -17.18 14.74
C ALA A 113 -0.38 -16.05 13.71
N VAL A 114 -1.47 -15.59 13.07
CA VAL A 114 -1.45 -14.39 12.20
C VAL A 114 -0.96 -13.17 12.98
N LEU A 115 -1.46 -12.94 14.19
CA LEU A 115 -1.04 -11.81 15.02
C LEU A 115 0.44 -11.89 15.40
N ILE A 116 0.94 -13.07 15.78
CA ILE A 116 2.36 -13.31 16.07
C ILE A 116 3.21 -13.02 14.83
N LEU A 117 2.75 -13.48 13.66
CA LEU A 117 3.43 -13.25 12.39
C LEU A 117 3.52 -11.75 12.08
N LEU A 118 2.42 -11.01 12.22
CA LEU A 118 2.41 -9.55 12.06
C LEU A 118 3.33 -8.86 13.07
N MET A 119 3.28 -9.26 14.35
CA MET A 119 4.15 -8.68 15.39
C MET A 119 5.63 -8.95 15.12
N SER A 120 5.96 -10.07 14.44
CA SER A 120 7.34 -10.39 14.06
C SER A 120 7.93 -9.44 13.02
N PHE A 121 7.10 -8.74 12.25
CA PHE A 121 7.56 -7.69 11.33
C PHE A 121 7.82 -6.36 12.05
N THR A 122 7.40 -6.24 13.32
CA THR A 122 7.60 -5.06 14.17
C THR A 122 8.79 -5.31 15.13
N PRO A 123 9.61 -4.30 15.47
CA PRO A 123 10.75 -4.44 16.40
C PRO A 123 10.37 -4.75 17.87
N LEU A 124 9.15 -5.23 18.14
CA LEU A 124 8.69 -5.70 19.44
C LEU A 124 9.30 -7.06 19.84
N THR A 125 9.98 -7.75 18.92
CA THR A 125 10.67 -9.04 19.13
C THR A 125 11.89 -8.96 20.05
N ARG A 126 12.36 -7.75 20.41
CA ARG A 126 13.52 -7.55 21.30
C ARG A 126 13.17 -7.56 22.79
N GLU A 127 11.90 -7.49 23.15
CA GLU A 127 11.45 -7.44 24.54
C GLU A 127 11.65 -8.80 25.27
N PRO A 128 12.12 -8.82 26.53
CA PRO A 128 12.32 -10.05 27.32
C PRO A 128 11.04 -10.89 27.45
N GLN A 129 9.90 -10.21 27.46
CA GLN A 129 8.56 -10.80 27.58
C GLN A 129 8.18 -11.66 26.37
N TRP A 130 8.79 -11.41 25.20
CA TRP A 130 8.63 -12.22 24.00
C TRP A 130 9.37 -13.56 24.15
N ARG A 131 10.59 -13.56 24.68
CA ARG A 131 11.40 -14.80 24.81
C ARG A 131 10.89 -15.77 25.86
N GLN A 132 10.16 -15.27 26.86
CA GLN A 132 9.64 -16.08 27.98
C GLN A 132 8.22 -16.62 27.74
N SER A 133 7.64 -16.39 26.56
CA SER A 133 6.23 -16.72 26.31
C SER A 133 6.01 -18.22 26.10
N ILE A 134 5.07 -18.79 26.85
CA ILE A 134 4.74 -20.23 26.82
C ILE A 134 3.88 -20.58 25.59
N LEU A 135 3.06 -19.64 25.10
CA LEU A 135 2.17 -19.87 23.96
C LEU A 135 2.88 -19.73 22.61
N LEU A 136 4.02 -19.02 22.56
CA LEU A 136 4.82 -18.88 21.35
C LEU A 136 5.33 -20.21 20.77
N PRO A 137 5.98 -21.12 21.52
CA PRO A 137 6.44 -22.39 20.97
C PRO A 137 5.29 -23.27 20.46
N VAL A 138 4.11 -23.22 21.10
CA VAL A 138 2.92 -23.99 20.67
C VAL A 138 2.38 -23.49 19.33
N LEU A 139 2.38 -22.16 19.10
CA LEU A 139 1.92 -21.54 17.85
C LEU A 139 3.03 -21.48 16.78
N SER A 140 4.29 -21.73 17.16
CA SER A 140 5.45 -21.64 16.28
C SER A 140 5.38 -22.48 14.99
N PRO A 141 4.83 -23.72 14.99
CA PRO A 141 4.73 -24.52 13.76
C PRO A 141 3.72 -23.91 12.77
N GLY A 142 2.63 -23.32 13.29
CA GLY A 142 1.65 -22.61 12.46
C GLY A 142 2.26 -21.34 11.86
N VAL A 143 3.00 -20.57 12.66
CA VAL A 143 3.68 -19.36 12.21
C VAL A 143 4.78 -19.68 11.18
N SER A 144 5.55 -20.76 11.35
CA SER A 144 6.58 -21.16 10.40
C SER A 144 5.99 -21.64 9.08
N TRP A 145 4.90 -22.41 9.12
CA TRP A 145 4.15 -22.80 7.92
C TRP A 145 3.60 -21.57 7.17
N MET A 146 3.02 -20.61 7.89
CA MET A 146 2.56 -19.36 7.28
C MET A 146 3.69 -18.52 6.69
N ARG A 147 4.86 -18.47 7.35
CA ARG A 147 6.05 -17.81 6.80
C ARG A 147 6.54 -18.47 5.51
N ALA A 148 6.49 -19.79 5.42
CA ALA A 148 6.90 -20.51 4.22
C ALA A 148 5.98 -20.25 3.01
N GLN A 149 4.72 -19.84 3.24
CA GLN A 149 3.78 -19.46 2.19
C GLN A 149 3.92 -18.00 1.74
N LEU A 150 4.59 -17.16 2.55
CA LEU A 150 4.92 -15.81 2.12
C LEU A 150 6.09 -15.92 1.11
N PRO A 151 5.96 -15.36 -0.11
CA PRO A 151 7.10 -15.22 -1.00
C PRO A 151 8.19 -14.49 -0.23
N ASP A 152 9.45 -14.92 -0.34
CA ASP A 152 10.57 -14.31 0.39
C ASP A 152 10.52 -12.78 0.21
N TRP A 153 9.91 -12.07 1.17
CA TRP A 153 10.01 -10.63 1.30
C TRP A 153 11.40 -10.39 1.88
N ARG A 154 12.42 -10.77 1.12
CA ARG A 154 13.75 -10.23 1.27
C ARG A 154 13.52 -8.77 0.95
N MET A 155 13.43 -7.94 1.99
CA MET A 155 14.00 -6.61 1.87
C MET A 155 15.33 -6.84 1.16
N PRO A 156 15.61 -6.19 0.03
CA PRO A 156 16.96 -6.12 -0.47
C PRO A 156 17.77 -5.76 0.77
N GLN A 157 18.54 -6.71 1.29
CA GLN A 157 19.51 -6.42 2.31
C GLN A 157 20.35 -5.42 1.56
N LEU A 158 20.11 -4.13 1.80
CA LEU A 158 21.04 -3.09 1.44
C LEU A 158 22.26 -3.53 2.23
N ASN A 159 23.10 -4.33 1.58
CA ASN A 159 24.35 -4.81 2.13
C ASN A 159 25.09 -3.52 2.41
N MET A 160 25.03 -3.05 3.66
CA MET A 160 25.78 -1.86 4.09
C MET A 160 27.29 -2.16 4.03
N SER A 161 27.67 -3.42 3.84
CA SER A 161 28.99 -3.91 3.46
C SER A 161 29.34 -3.76 1.97
N GLN A 162 28.33 -3.60 1.09
CA GLN A 162 28.47 -3.34 -0.35
C GLN A 162 28.17 -1.89 -0.73
N LEU A 163 27.73 -1.04 0.20
CA LEU A 163 28.03 0.38 0.06
C LEU A 163 29.54 0.42 -0.16
N PRO A 164 30.03 0.93 -1.32
CA PRO A 164 31.45 1.19 -1.46
C PRO A 164 31.76 1.96 -0.21
N GLN A 165 32.60 1.40 0.67
CA GLN A 165 33.13 2.17 1.79
C GLN A 165 33.51 3.46 1.11
N LEU A 166 32.83 4.56 1.45
CA LEU A 166 33.32 5.88 1.10
C LEU A 166 34.66 5.84 1.80
N ASN A 167 35.68 5.42 1.05
CA ASN A 167 37.03 5.21 1.50
C ASN A 167 37.47 6.65 1.71
N MET A 168 37.09 7.24 2.84
CA MET A 168 37.71 8.45 3.36
C MET A 168 39.22 8.22 3.53
N SER A 169 39.66 6.95 3.58
CA SER A 169 41.05 6.52 3.51
C SER A 169 41.67 6.56 2.10
N LYS A 170 40.89 6.53 1.01
CA LYS A 170 41.37 6.78 -0.37
C LYS A 170 41.02 8.17 -0.89
N MET A 171 40.27 8.95 -0.12
CA MET A 171 40.30 10.40 -0.27
C MET A 171 41.67 10.81 0.27
N ASP A 172 42.66 10.81 -0.63
CA ASP A 172 43.96 11.40 -0.38
C ASP A 172 43.71 12.88 -0.02
N LEU A 173 43.59 13.15 1.28
CA LEU A 173 43.50 14.50 1.83
C LEU A 173 44.76 15.33 1.52
N GLY A 174 45.79 14.73 0.89
CA GLY A 174 46.92 15.43 0.29
C GLY A 174 46.71 15.86 -1.16
N ASN A 175 45.64 15.40 -1.84
CA ASN A 175 45.36 15.74 -3.24
C ASN A 175 43.89 16.08 -3.50
N MET A 176 43.20 16.66 -2.50
CA MET A 176 42.00 17.44 -2.80
C MET A 176 42.42 18.63 -3.67
N PRO A 177 41.76 18.89 -4.82
CA PRO A 177 41.83 20.20 -5.43
C PRO A 177 41.16 21.14 -4.44
N ALA A 178 41.97 21.76 -3.59
CA ALA A 178 41.56 22.89 -2.81
C ALA A 178 40.99 23.90 -3.79
N ALA A 179 39.72 24.25 -3.57
CA ALA A 179 39.10 25.49 -3.99
C ALA A 179 39.76 26.22 -5.19
N GLY A 180 39.19 26.04 -6.38
CA GLY A 180 39.10 27.11 -7.38
C GLY A 180 40.36 27.45 -8.17
N ASP A 181 40.77 26.56 -9.08
CA ASP A 181 41.74 26.87 -10.13
C ASP A 181 41.11 26.75 -11.52
N ASN A 182 40.18 27.66 -11.85
CA ASN A 182 39.76 27.91 -13.24
C ASN A 182 40.83 28.69 -14.05
N ALA A 183 42.09 28.72 -13.61
CA ALA A 183 43.13 29.59 -14.14
C ALA A 183 44.29 28.88 -14.88
N THR A 184 44.33 27.56 -14.93
CA THR A 184 45.43 26.83 -15.60
C THR A 184 44.92 25.94 -16.73
N VAL A 185 44.75 26.53 -17.91
CA VAL A 185 44.65 25.76 -19.15
C VAL A 185 46.03 25.09 -19.37
N PRO A 186 46.12 23.76 -19.54
CA PRO A 186 47.38 23.10 -19.83
C PRO A 186 48.02 23.70 -21.10
N PRO A 187 49.33 24.06 -21.09
CA PRO A 187 49.97 24.71 -22.23
C PRO A 187 49.92 23.86 -23.51
N ALA A 188 49.80 22.54 -23.37
CA ALA A 188 49.58 21.61 -24.47
C ALA A 188 48.24 21.82 -25.19
N LEU A 189 47.17 22.17 -24.45
CA LEU A 189 45.83 22.41 -25.02
C LEU A 189 45.69 23.82 -25.62
N GLN A 190 46.45 24.79 -25.10
CA GLN A 190 46.42 26.17 -25.59
C GLN A 190 47.12 26.32 -26.95
N ALA A 191 48.25 25.64 -27.15
CA ALA A 191 48.96 25.62 -28.43
C ALA A 191 48.16 24.90 -29.52
N SER A 192 47.54 23.75 -29.20
CA SER A 192 46.74 22.99 -30.15
C SER A 192 45.45 23.70 -30.52
N ALA A 193 44.75 24.30 -29.55
CA ALA A 193 43.51 25.05 -29.84
C ALA A 193 43.77 26.32 -30.66
N MET A 194 44.89 27.00 -30.43
CA MET A 194 45.28 28.18 -31.20
C MET A 194 45.72 27.82 -32.62
N GLN A 195 46.43 26.70 -32.82
CA GLN A 195 46.77 26.18 -34.15
C GLN A 195 45.53 25.76 -34.94
N ASP A 196 44.55 25.16 -34.27
CA ASP A 196 43.30 24.69 -34.89
C ASP A 196 42.37 25.86 -35.27
N MET A 197 42.37 26.94 -34.48
CA MET A 197 41.71 28.18 -34.86
C MET A 197 42.44 28.93 -35.99
N MET A 198 43.78 28.96 -35.96
CA MET A 198 44.57 29.67 -36.97
C MET A 198 44.48 28.98 -38.34
N SER A 199 44.49 27.64 -38.39
CA SER A 199 44.28 26.87 -39.62
C SER A 199 42.86 27.07 -40.19
N LYS A 200 41.85 27.18 -39.32
CA LYS A 200 40.46 27.43 -39.70
C LYS A 200 40.21 28.87 -40.15
N ALA A 201 40.96 29.84 -39.61
CA ALA A 201 40.91 31.25 -40.01
C ALA A 201 41.67 31.49 -41.32
N LEU A 202 42.87 30.91 -41.47
CA LEU A 202 43.66 30.94 -42.71
C LEU A 202 42.95 30.18 -43.84
N GLY A 203 42.19 29.12 -43.51
CA GLY A 203 41.39 28.34 -44.45
C GLY A 203 40.08 29.00 -44.89
N ARG A 204 39.66 30.13 -44.30
CA ARG A 204 38.40 30.82 -44.63
C ARG A 204 38.57 32.21 -45.26
N SER A 205 39.79 32.65 -45.53
CA SER A 205 40.06 33.88 -46.30
C SER A 205 40.03 33.57 -47.81
N GLY A 206 38.84 33.31 -48.34
CA GLY A 206 38.71 32.92 -49.75
C GLY A 206 37.29 32.82 -50.29
N ALA A 207 36.33 33.62 -49.81
CA ALA A 207 35.08 33.88 -50.55
C ALA A 207 34.35 35.07 -49.94
N ARG A 208 34.62 36.27 -50.49
CA ARG A 208 33.81 37.48 -50.29
C ARG A 208 32.72 37.49 -51.37
N SER A 209 31.45 37.48 -50.97
CA SER A 209 30.35 38.10 -51.72
C SER A 209 29.19 38.42 -50.77
N ALA A 210 29.01 39.70 -50.44
CA ALA A 210 27.74 40.28 -49.98
C ALA A 210 26.88 40.62 -51.24
N PRO A 211 25.55 40.88 -51.18
CA PRO A 211 24.92 41.97 -50.41
C PRO A 211 23.57 41.59 -49.73
N ALA A 212 23.24 42.13 -48.56
CA ALA A 212 22.42 43.32 -48.26
C ALA A 212 21.00 42.96 -47.76
N GLY A 213 20.67 43.45 -46.56
CA GLY A 213 19.35 43.30 -45.95
C GLY A 213 19.41 43.48 -44.43
N SER A 214 19.19 44.70 -43.99
CA SER A 214 19.07 45.20 -42.62
C SER A 214 18.23 44.32 -41.68
N ASP A 215 18.68 44.13 -40.43
CA ASP A 215 18.10 44.79 -39.23
C ASP A 215 18.67 44.16 -37.94
N SER A 216 19.55 44.90 -37.27
CA SER A 216 20.20 44.52 -36.02
C SER A 216 19.36 45.00 -34.82
N SER A 217 18.22 44.34 -34.58
CA SER A 217 17.37 44.68 -33.43
C SER A 217 16.37 43.58 -33.01
N ARG A 218 16.74 42.29 -32.98
CA ARG A 218 15.88 41.25 -32.38
C ARG A 218 16.63 40.00 -31.90
N LEU A 219 17.76 40.21 -31.24
CA LEU A 219 18.39 39.23 -30.36
C LEU A 219 17.70 39.28 -28.99
N MET A 220 16.54 38.64 -28.80
CA MET A 220 16.09 38.16 -27.48
C MET A 220 15.13 36.96 -27.63
N PRO A 221 15.37 35.84 -26.92
CA PRO A 221 14.40 34.75 -26.82
C PRO A 221 13.19 35.21 -25.99
N ALA A 222 12.05 35.42 -26.65
CA ALA A 222 10.77 35.66 -26.00
C ALA A 222 10.21 34.34 -25.46
N ASN A 223 10.76 33.86 -24.34
CA ASN A 223 10.12 32.88 -23.48
C ASN A 223 10.10 33.43 -22.05
N ILE A 224 9.26 34.45 -21.85
CA ILE A 224 8.81 34.91 -20.55
C ILE A 224 7.30 35.04 -20.72
N ASP A 225 6.57 34.00 -20.33
CA ASP A 225 5.12 34.01 -20.18
C ASP A 225 4.78 34.90 -18.98
N PRO A 226 4.19 36.10 -19.17
CA PRO A 226 3.80 36.94 -18.05
C PRO A 226 2.50 36.38 -17.45
N ALA A 227 2.61 35.91 -16.21
CA ALA A 227 1.53 35.71 -15.24
C ALA A 227 0.10 35.94 -15.78
N GLN A 228 -0.61 34.85 -16.08
CA GLN A 228 -2.05 34.89 -16.33
C GLN A 228 -2.74 35.54 -15.12
N ALA A 229 -3.25 36.74 -15.31
CA ALA A 229 -4.09 37.44 -14.35
C ALA A 229 -5.38 36.64 -14.13
N ARG A 230 -5.54 36.04 -12.94
CA ARG A 230 -6.82 35.51 -12.47
C ARG A 230 -7.86 36.63 -12.49
N PRO A 231 -9.04 36.48 -13.12
CA PRO A 231 -10.15 37.38 -12.87
C PRO A 231 -10.58 37.22 -11.40
N ALA A 232 -10.60 38.34 -10.68
CA ALA A 232 -11.12 38.41 -9.32
C ALA A 232 -12.63 38.25 -9.34
N VAL A 233 -13.13 37.04 -9.01
CA VAL A 233 -14.50 36.90 -8.53
C VAL A 233 -14.49 37.31 -7.05
N ARG A 234 -14.87 38.56 -6.80
CA ARG A 234 -15.40 38.99 -5.51
C ARG A 234 -16.86 38.57 -5.49
N ASP A 235 -17.25 37.74 -4.51
CA ASP A 235 -18.65 37.67 -4.10
C ASP A 235 -18.72 37.94 -2.57
N PRO A 236 -19.57 38.88 -2.12
CA PRO A 236 -19.47 39.51 -0.81
C PRO A 236 -20.42 38.85 0.21
N ALA A 237 -20.22 39.26 1.47
CA ALA A 237 -21.21 39.26 2.53
C ALA A 237 -21.53 37.91 3.21
N TRP A 238 -20.67 37.60 4.18
CA TRP A 238 -21.12 37.21 5.51
C TRP A 238 -22.27 38.12 5.99
N VAL A 239 -23.46 37.56 6.15
CA VAL A 239 -24.54 38.17 6.95
C VAL A 239 -24.78 37.29 8.15
N GLN A 240 -24.28 37.76 9.30
CA GLN A 240 -24.66 37.30 10.61
C GLN A 240 -25.86 38.14 11.05
N SER A 241 -26.99 37.50 11.38
CA SER A 241 -28.10 38.16 12.09
C SER A 241 -28.32 37.49 13.44
N ASN A 242 -27.93 38.22 14.48
CA ASN A 242 -28.39 38.07 15.85
C ASN A 242 -29.93 38.13 15.93
N GLY A 243 -30.51 37.38 16.87
CA GLY A 243 -31.66 37.87 17.65
C GLY A 243 -32.91 37.00 17.72
N GLN A 244 -33.28 36.66 18.96
CA GLN A 244 -34.64 36.42 19.50
C GLN A 244 -35.24 35.02 19.32
N ALA A 245 -35.88 34.38 20.32
CA ALA A 245 -36.04 34.63 21.75
C ALA A 245 -36.57 33.34 22.40
N ARG A 246 -36.26 33.12 23.69
CA ARG A 246 -36.92 32.14 24.57
C ARG A 246 -38.18 32.78 25.16
N PRO A 247 -39.29 32.04 25.40
CA PRO A 247 -39.88 32.03 26.75
C PRO A 247 -40.50 30.64 27.09
N PRO A 248 -41.24 30.47 28.19
CA PRO A 248 -40.76 29.85 29.42
C PRO A 248 -41.32 28.43 29.63
N SER A 249 -40.65 27.71 30.52
CA SER A 249 -41.19 26.56 31.24
C SER A 249 -42.41 26.99 32.07
N GLN A 250 -43.51 26.27 31.90
CA GLN A 250 -44.48 26.00 32.96
C GLN A 250 -44.46 24.51 33.23
#